data_AF-A0A8S9V7D1-F1
#
_entry.id   AF-A0A8S9V7D1-F1
#
_cell.length_a   1.000
_cell.length_b   1.000
_cell.length_c   1.000
_cell.angle_alpha   90.00
_cell.angle_beta   90.00
_cell.angle_gamma   90.00
#
_symmetry.space_group_name_H-M   'P 1'
#
loop_
_entity.id
_entity.type
_entity.pdbx_description
1 polymer ?
#
loop_
_entity_poly.entity_id
_entity_poly.type
_entity_poly.pdbx_seq_one_letter_code
_entity_poly.pdbx_strand_id
1 'polypeptide(L)'
;MPHVLPPRPALSSIHVLVPGHHSPKDENDHSVWLTGAGVPVPTQPSRFSACKRRASSLGDLLPRPQTSSSPAKALASAFHSVSERTHQKLATLRSQSDNLRKKTSPRGGWRLPTSMKVNNPIRRPTPVASHRFKWGEQSLLQHAQATFEYHGEDAGSSSSYFHIVADGVSSPFGRQSLAAVDETPVSSAILSAEVVRCVRVALEELTSHNKESIDQKAFEGATVDAIKTARINCFQHRKSRLATTLAVSYFNRWTGKLLTFSLGDSKCLVVRRGTVVYETLAVLREFNVPTVVNLKEQVVAKDYVVQSFSLQEGDVCLTFSDGLGDNVYKDDITAALAAEATGLQSVCDQLVGMSKVHATSKEDGDGLYPFATAAVLEYRERTLEETEMATGPLDASGVDHLAVSLELMERHKGKQTLNRHLLLRRPSRKHHYSLVQLKLMAEMQTKKPDDITLFMTRFVHV
;
A
#
# COMPACT_ATOMS: atom_id res chain seq x y z
N MET A 1 0.51 -51.25 21.15
CA MET A 1 1.63 -50.29 21.16
C MET A 1 1.34 -49.19 20.14
N PRO A 2 0.99 -47.97 20.54
CA PRO A 2 0.86 -46.84 19.61
C PRO A 2 2.26 -46.30 19.23
N HIS A 3 2.45 -45.91 17.98
CA HIS A 3 3.70 -45.28 17.53
C HIS A 3 3.70 -43.78 17.88
N VAL A 4 4.79 -43.32 18.50
CA VAL A 4 5.03 -41.90 18.78
C VAL A 4 5.64 -41.24 17.54
N LEU A 5 5.09 -40.12 17.10
CA LEU A 5 5.66 -39.28 16.04
C LEU A 5 6.70 -38.30 16.62
N PRO A 6 7.77 -37.95 15.88
CA PRO A 6 8.80 -37.04 16.35
C PRO A 6 8.28 -35.59 16.48
N PRO A 7 8.88 -34.78 17.38
CA PRO A 7 8.46 -33.39 17.59
C PRO A 7 8.78 -32.49 16.40
N ARG A 8 7.94 -31.49 16.16
CA ARG A 8 8.21 -30.41 15.19
C ARG A 8 9.25 -29.44 15.78
N PRO A 9 10.15 -28.86 14.95
CA PRO A 9 11.05 -27.80 15.39
C PRO A 9 10.27 -26.51 15.70
N ALA A 10 10.75 -25.73 16.66
CA ALA A 10 10.16 -24.44 17.02
C ALA A 10 10.46 -23.37 15.95
N LEU A 11 9.48 -22.48 15.71
CA LEU A 11 9.68 -21.27 14.90
C LEU A 11 10.18 -20.14 15.80
N SER A 12 11.40 -19.67 15.57
CA SER A 12 11.98 -18.56 16.32
C SER A 12 11.55 -17.20 15.74
N SER A 13 10.79 -16.41 16.51
CA SER A 13 10.55 -14.99 16.21
C SER A 13 11.87 -14.22 16.23
N ILE A 14 12.25 -13.61 15.11
CA ILE A 14 13.51 -12.87 14.98
C ILE A 14 13.32 -11.44 15.53
N HIS A 15 13.54 -11.26 16.83
CA HIS A 15 13.66 -9.93 17.43
C HIS A 15 15.03 -9.32 17.09
N VAL A 16 15.03 -8.27 16.26
CA VAL A 16 16.25 -7.51 15.95
C VAL A 16 16.50 -6.49 17.06
N LEU A 17 17.28 -6.89 18.07
CA LEU A 17 17.79 -5.99 19.11
C LEU A 17 18.78 -4.99 18.52
N VAL A 18 18.50 -3.69 18.70
CA VAL A 18 19.43 -2.59 18.39
C VAL A 18 20.20 -2.25 19.67
N PRO A 19 21.54 -2.27 19.67
CA PRO A 19 22.33 -1.92 20.87
C PRO A 19 22.12 -0.47 21.29
N GLY A 20 21.78 -0.25 22.57
CA GLY A 20 21.73 1.07 23.18
C GLY A 20 23.09 1.46 23.76
N HIS A 21 23.60 2.64 23.41
CA HIS A 21 24.71 3.26 24.13
C HIS A 21 24.19 3.99 25.38
N HIS A 22 24.93 3.86 26.48
CA HIS A 22 24.64 4.49 27.78
C HIS A 22 25.80 5.39 28.23
N SER A 23 25.45 6.32 29.14
CA SER A 23 26.34 7.14 29.98
C SER A 23 27.11 8.30 29.32
N PRO A 24 27.40 9.38 30.07
CA PRO A 24 26.65 9.96 31.19
C PRO A 24 26.45 11.50 31.03
N LYS A 25 26.10 12.18 32.13
CA LYS A 25 26.06 13.66 32.23
C LYS A 25 27.48 14.26 32.22
N ASP A 26 27.59 15.54 31.87
CA ASP A 26 28.07 16.60 32.79
C ASP A 26 27.74 18.00 32.22
N GLU A 27 28.12 19.06 32.95
CA GLU A 27 27.59 20.43 32.81
C GLU A 27 28.44 21.37 31.91
N ASN A 28 28.03 22.65 31.89
CA ASN A 28 28.62 23.80 31.17
C ASN A 28 30.15 23.82 31.04
N ASP A 29 30.66 24.28 29.89
CA ASP A 29 31.42 25.53 29.90
C ASP A 29 31.39 26.29 28.56
N HIS A 30 31.73 27.59 28.58
CA HIS A 30 31.88 28.43 27.40
C HIS A 30 33.34 28.43 26.90
N SER A 31 33.54 28.32 25.58
CA SER A 31 34.76 28.83 24.93
C SER A 31 34.57 29.12 23.44
N VAL A 32 34.94 30.33 23.03
CA VAL A 32 35.05 30.79 21.64
C VAL A 32 36.50 30.64 21.18
N TRP A 33 36.75 30.07 20.01
CA TRP A 33 37.98 30.30 19.25
C TRP A 33 37.76 30.24 17.72
N LEU A 34 38.65 30.91 16.97
CA LEU A 34 38.46 31.23 15.55
C LEU A 34 39.16 30.26 14.58
N THR A 35 38.44 29.89 13.52
CA THR A 35 38.96 29.62 12.15
C THR A 35 37.84 29.93 11.16
N GLY A 36 38.04 30.42 9.94
CA GLY A 36 39.26 30.81 9.21
C GLY A 36 38.89 30.96 7.73
N ALA A 37 39.17 32.10 7.10
CA ALA A 37 38.60 32.42 5.78
C ALA A 37 39.29 31.68 4.62
N GLY A 38 38.51 30.98 3.79
CA GLY A 38 38.96 30.34 2.54
C GLY A 38 38.21 30.89 1.32
N VAL A 39 38.95 31.35 0.32
CA VAL A 39 38.41 31.98 -0.91
C VAL A 39 38.01 30.91 -1.94
N PRO A 40 36.85 31.02 -2.63
CA PRO A 40 36.38 30.02 -3.58
C PRO A 40 37.05 30.12 -4.96
N VAL A 41 37.11 28.98 -5.67
CA VAL A 41 37.54 28.85 -7.08
C VAL A 41 36.42 28.15 -7.88
N PRO A 42 36.07 28.58 -9.11
CA PRO A 42 34.77 28.28 -9.70
C PRO A 42 34.73 27.09 -10.69
N THR A 43 33.55 26.50 -10.86
CA THR A 43 33.19 25.62 -11.99
C THR A 43 31.89 26.08 -12.65
N GLN A 44 31.83 26.05 -13.98
CA GLN A 44 30.72 26.60 -14.78
C GLN A 44 29.48 25.67 -14.89
N PRO A 45 28.29 26.21 -15.19
CA PRO A 45 27.04 25.45 -15.23
C PRO A 45 26.80 24.72 -16.57
N SER A 46 26.42 23.45 -16.50
CA SER A 46 25.89 22.70 -17.65
C SER A 46 24.41 23.05 -17.91
N ARG A 47 24.10 23.50 -19.13
CA ARG A 47 22.72 23.80 -19.56
C ARG A 47 21.97 22.53 -19.95
N PHE A 48 20.76 22.34 -19.41
CA PHE A 48 19.63 21.78 -20.18
C PHE A 48 18.31 22.44 -19.76
N SER A 49 17.32 22.46 -20.66
CA SER A 49 16.26 23.46 -20.67
C SER A 49 14.96 23.02 -20.00
N ALA A 50 14.41 23.89 -19.14
CA ALA A 50 13.09 23.71 -18.57
C ALA A 50 11.97 23.91 -19.61
N CYS A 51 11.27 22.84 -19.99
CA CYS A 51 10.07 22.92 -20.82
C CYS A 51 8.84 23.18 -19.96
N LYS A 52 8.54 24.46 -19.67
CA LYS A 52 7.27 24.85 -19.04
C LYS A 52 6.11 24.59 -20.01
N ARG A 53 5.25 23.62 -19.71
CA ARG A 53 3.89 23.55 -20.28
C ARG A 53 2.84 23.77 -19.19
N ARG A 54 1.77 24.46 -19.57
CA ARG A 54 0.71 24.96 -18.70
C ARG A 54 -0.31 23.85 -18.49
N ALA A 55 -0.63 23.53 -17.23
CA ALA A 55 -1.74 22.64 -16.92
C ALA A 55 -3.08 23.31 -17.27
N SER A 56 -3.97 22.58 -17.93
CA SER A 56 -5.34 23.01 -18.22
C SER A 56 -6.20 22.84 -16.97
N SER A 57 -6.94 23.88 -16.58
CA SER A 57 -7.89 23.80 -15.47
C SER A 57 -9.13 22.99 -15.85
N LEU A 58 -9.60 22.13 -14.94
CA LEU A 58 -10.74 21.24 -15.13
C LEU A 58 -12.10 21.99 -15.00
N GLY A 59 -12.37 22.93 -15.91
CA GLY A 59 -13.52 23.85 -15.82
C GLY A 59 -14.68 23.60 -16.79
N ASP A 60 -14.44 22.94 -17.92
CA ASP A 60 -15.30 23.06 -19.11
C ASP A 60 -16.17 21.82 -19.45
N LEU A 61 -16.43 20.90 -18.49
CA LEU A 61 -17.11 19.62 -18.75
C LEU A 61 -18.27 19.28 -17.78
N LEU A 62 -19.18 20.24 -17.52
CA LEU A 62 -20.50 19.95 -16.96
C LEU A 62 -21.61 20.74 -17.68
N PRO A 63 -22.66 20.08 -18.21
CA PRO A 63 -23.79 20.77 -18.83
C PRO A 63 -24.72 21.41 -17.77
N ARG A 64 -25.31 22.55 -18.12
CA ARG A 64 -26.04 23.44 -17.20
C ARG A 64 -27.56 23.32 -17.37
N PRO A 65 -28.34 22.97 -16.33
CA PRO A 65 -29.79 23.04 -16.36
C PRO A 65 -30.33 24.49 -16.40
N GLN A 66 -31.35 24.70 -17.23
CA GLN A 66 -32.42 25.70 -17.09
C GLN A 66 -33.65 24.93 -16.57
N THR A 67 -34.66 25.43 -15.84
CA THR A 67 -35.09 26.74 -15.26
C THR A 67 -36.11 26.40 -14.14
N SER A 68 -36.60 27.24 -13.22
CA SER A 68 -36.59 28.69 -12.93
C SER A 68 -36.58 28.85 -11.37
N SER A 69 -36.96 29.92 -10.64
CA SER A 69 -37.54 31.25 -10.89
C SER A 69 -36.94 32.30 -9.92
N SER A 70 -37.47 33.53 -9.87
CA SER A 70 -36.85 34.72 -9.24
C SER A 70 -37.88 35.52 -8.40
N PRO A 71 -37.61 36.73 -7.84
CA PRO A 71 -36.33 37.39 -7.48
C PRO A 71 -36.30 38.06 -6.07
N ALA A 72 -35.12 38.57 -5.69
CA ALA A 72 -34.87 39.81 -4.91
C ALA A 72 -35.47 40.07 -3.50
N LYS A 73 -34.56 40.32 -2.53
CA LYS A 73 -34.37 41.69 -1.94
C LYS A 73 -33.11 41.82 -1.05
N ALA A 74 -32.03 42.31 -1.64
CA ALA A 74 -30.98 43.14 -1.03
C ALA A 74 -30.04 43.59 -2.18
N LEU A 75 -30.17 44.80 -2.74
CA LEU A 75 -29.54 46.02 -2.22
C LEU A 75 -28.07 45.75 -1.87
N ALA A 76 -27.13 45.75 -2.82
CA ALA A 76 -26.78 46.82 -3.79
C ALA A 76 -26.26 48.09 -3.09
N SER A 77 -24.97 48.06 -2.73
CA SER A 77 -24.18 49.24 -2.38
C SER A 77 -23.16 49.54 -3.50
N ALA A 78 -23.29 50.73 -4.08
CA ALA A 78 -22.42 51.47 -5.00
C ALA A 78 -21.11 50.79 -5.50
N PHE A 79 -20.88 50.55 -6.80
CA PHE A 79 -20.83 51.46 -7.98
C PHE A 79 -19.59 52.37 -8.14
N HIS A 80 -18.90 52.12 -9.26
CA HIS A 80 -18.25 53.06 -10.19
C HIS A 80 -16.82 53.61 -10.01
N SER A 81 -16.24 53.91 -11.20
CA SER A 81 -14.94 54.54 -11.51
C SER A 81 -13.70 53.63 -11.33
N VAL A 82 -12.66 53.66 -12.19
CA VAL A 82 -12.36 54.47 -13.39
C VAL A 82 -11.96 53.61 -14.61
N SER A 83 -12.29 54.13 -15.79
CA SER A 83 -11.96 53.71 -17.16
C SER A 83 -10.48 53.36 -17.47
N GLU A 84 -10.34 52.37 -18.37
CA GLU A 84 -9.40 52.21 -19.50
C GLU A 84 -8.03 52.92 -19.52
N ARG A 85 -7.00 52.19 -19.99
CA ARG A 85 -6.07 52.74 -21.00
C ARG A 85 -5.37 51.70 -21.87
N THR A 86 -5.33 52.01 -23.17
CA THR A 86 -4.38 51.52 -24.19
C THR A 86 -4.23 50.00 -24.40
N HIS A 87 -5.14 49.44 -25.18
CA HIS A 87 -4.70 48.64 -26.34
C HIS A 87 -3.86 49.55 -27.27
N GLN A 88 -2.55 49.34 -27.41
CA GLN A 88 -1.77 49.77 -28.59
C GLN A 88 -0.33 49.21 -28.57
N LYS A 89 -0.09 48.14 -29.37
CA LYS A 89 1.17 47.75 -30.06
C LYS A 89 1.12 46.28 -30.51
N LEU A 90 0.30 46.02 -31.52
CA LEU A 90 0.51 44.92 -32.47
C LEU A 90 0.99 45.50 -33.80
N ALA A 91 1.49 44.63 -34.68
CA ALA A 91 1.98 44.93 -36.03
C ALA A 91 3.25 45.80 -36.13
N THR A 92 4.41 45.18 -35.93
CA THR A 92 5.60 45.48 -36.76
C THR A 92 6.47 44.22 -36.91
N LEU A 93 7.21 44.12 -38.03
CA LEU A 93 8.05 43.00 -38.45
C LEU A 93 7.33 41.72 -38.95
N ARG A 94 6.96 41.77 -40.23
CA ARG A 94 6.87 40.59 -41.11
C ARG A 94 8.28 40.20 -41.61
N SER A 95 8.38 38.97 -42.12
CA SER A 95 9.40 38.51 -43.10
C SER A 95 10.76 38.06 -42.57
N GLN A 96 11.42 37.24 -43.41
CA GLN A 96 12.68 36.51 -43.25
C GLN A 96 12.62 35.25 -42.36
N SER A 97 13.07 34.07 -42.82
CA SER A 97 13.42 33.67 -44.20
C SER A 97 13.47 32.15 -44.36
N ASP A 98 12.86 31.64 -45.42
CA ASP A 98 13.04 30.24 -45.86
C ASP A 98 14.43 29.97 -46.47
N ASN A 99 14.75 28.67 -46.58
CA ASN A 99 15.93 28.04 -47.23
C ASN A 99 17.19 27.86 -46.37
N LEU A 100 17.57 26.59 -46.14
CA LEU A 100 18.74 26.01 -46.83
C LEU A 100 18.70 24.47 -46.88
N ARG A 101 19.37 23.90 -47.88
CA ARG A 101 19.19 22.51 -48.36
C ARG A 101 20.05 21.47 -47.64
N LYS A 102 19.52 20.24 -47.60
CA LYS A 102 20.16 18.92 -47.85
C LYS A 102 21.70 18.90 -48.01
N LYS A 103 22.40 17.97 -47.31
CA LYS A 103 23.18 16.86 -47.96
C LYS A 103 23.88 15.86 -47.00
N THR A 104 23.60 14.57 -47.27
CA THR A 104 24.51 13.38 -47.32
C THR A 104 25.49 12.99 -46.19
N SER A 105 25.51 11.69 -45.90
CA SER A 105 26.55 10.92 -45.19
C SER A 105 27.76 10.54 -46.06
N PRO A 106 28.84 10.04 -45.43
CA PRO A 106 29.63 8.94 -46.01
C PRO A 106 29.82 7.74 -45.05
N ARG A 107 30.49 6.67 -45.54
CA ARG A 107 30.72 5.37 -44.88
C ARG A 107 32.15 5.23 -44.32
N GLY A 108 32.34 4.34 -43.34
CA GLY A 108 33.65 3.72 -43.02
C GLY A 108 33.74 3.22 -41.56
N GLY A 109 34.23 2.01 -41.23
CA GLY A 109 34.58 0.87 -42.08
C GLY A 109 35.99 0.30 -41.89
N TRP A 110 36.32 -0.26 -40.72
CA TRP A 110 37.61 -0.93 -40.45
C TRP A 110 37.44 -2.26 -39.70
N ARG A 111 38.42 -3.17 -39.85
CA ARG A 111 38.42 -4.54 -39.28
C ARG A 111 39.54 -4.75 -38.25
N LEU A 112 39.38 -5.80 -37.45
CA LEU A 112 40.31 -6.36 -36.47
C LEU A 112 41.63 -6.88 -37.09
N PRO A 113 42.71 -6.97 -36.28
CA PRO A 113 43.63 -8.10 -36.24
C PRO A 113 43.37 -9.01 -35.02
N THR A 114 44.06 -10.16 -34.93
CA THR A 114 43.61 -11.32 -34.12
C THR A 114 44.62 -11.85 -33.10
N SER A 115 44.09 -12.63 -32.15
CA SER A 115 44.73 -13.73 -31.40
C SER A 115 45.63 -13.42 -30.20
N MET A 116 45.20 -13.90 -29.03
CA MET A 116 45.96 -14.87 -28.24
C MET A 116 45.01 -16.01 -27.82
N LYS A 117 45.49 -17.25 -27.78
CA LYS A 117 44.73 -18.41 -27.27
C LYS A 117 45.27 -18.80 -25.90
N VAL A 118 44.39 -18.99 -24.92
CA VAL A 118 44.71 -19.70 -23.67
C VAL A 118 43.64 -20.77 -23.46
N ASN A 119 44.05 -22.03 -23.44
CA ASN A 119 43.15 -23.15 -23.16
C ASN A 119 43.00 -23.33 -21.66
N ASN A 120 41.78 -23.30 -21.15
CA ASN A 120 41.43 -23.85 -19.84
C ASN A 120 40.05 -24.52 -19.93
N PRO A 121 39.90 -25.79 -19.52
CA PRO A 121 38.65 -26.53 -19.64
C PRO A 121 37.66 -26.13 -18.54
N ILE A 122 37.05 -24.95 -18.67
CA ILE A 122 35.93 -24.55 -17.83
C ILE A 122 34.80 -25.58 -18.02
N ARG A 123 34.49 -26.34 -16.96
CA ARG A 123 33.27 -27.15 -16.89
C ARG A 123 32.09 -26.23 -17.18
N ARG A 124 31.46 -26.39 -18.34
CA ARG A 124 30.19 -25.72 -18.63
C ARG A 124 29.18 -26.20 -17.58
N PRO A 125 28.55 -25.31 -16.79
CA PRO A 125 27.37 -25.72 -16.03
C PRO A 125 26.32 -26.16 -17.05
N THR A 126 25.80 -27.38 -16.90
CA THR A 126 24.63 -27.83 -17.67
C THR A 126 23.50 -26.82 -17.46
N PRO A 127 22.85 -26.32 -18.52
CA PRO A 127 21.75 -25.39 -18.36
C PRO A 127 20.59 -26.11 -17.68
N VAL A 128 20.43 -25.89 -16.37
CA VAL A 128 19.20 -26.23 -15.67
C VAL A 128 18.09 -25.45 -16.38
N ALA A 129 17.19 -26.16 -17.04
CA ALA A 129 16.07 -25.58 -17.74
C ALA A 129 15.11 -24.97 -16.70
N SER A 130 15.39 -23.76 -16.24
CA SER A 130 14.49 -23.04 -15.35
C SER A 130 13.27 -22.64 -16.18
N HIS A 131 12.22 -23.48 -16.12
CA HIS A 131 10.87 -23.17 -16.58
C HIS A 131 10.30 -22.04 -15.70
N ARG A 132 10.84 -20.83 -15.88
CA ARG A 132 10.25 -19.61 -15.34
C ARG A 132 8.99 -19.36 -16.15
N PHE A 133 7.85 -19.39 -15.48
CA PHE A 133 6.58 -19.04 -16.09
C PHE A 133 6.67 -17.64 -16.70
N LYS A 134 6.23 -17.47 -17.94
CA LYS A 134 6.23 -16.19 -18.68
C LYS A 134 5.02 -16.13 -19.59
N TRP A 135 4.39 -14.98 -19.67
CA TRP A 135 3.21 -14.76 -20.50
C TRP A 135 3.40 -13.60 -21.50
N GLY A 136 2.72 -13.71 -22.64
CA GLY A 136 2.76 -12.74 -23.73
C GLY A 136 1.80 -11.57 -23.49
N GLU A 137 1.80 -10.59 -24.40
CA GLU A 137 0.76 -9.54 -24.45
C GLU A 137 -0.59 -10.09 -24.89
N GLN A 138 -0.59 -11.23 -25.58
CA GLN A 138 -1.77 -11.94 -26.07
C GLN A 138 -2.21 -13.07 -25.14
N SER A 139 -1.49 -13.32 -24.04
CA SER A 139 -1.89 -14.34 -23.06
C SER A 139 -3.09 -13.83 -22.27
N LEU A 140 -4.23 -14.49 -22.42
CA LEU A 140 -5.49 -14.14 -21.77
C LEU A 140 -5.46 -14.51 -20.28
N LEU A 141 -4.78 -13.68 -19.48
CA LEU A 141 -4.96 -13.68 -18.03
C LEU A 141 -6.45 -13.43 -17.72
N GLN A 142 -7.02 -14.25 -16.84
CA GLN A 142 -8.38 -14.00 -16.35
C GLN A 142 -8.28 -12.98 -15.23
N HIS A 143 -9.03 -11.87 -15.37
CA HIS A 143 -9.11 -10.81 -14.38
C HIS A 143 -10.53 -10.74 -13.82
N ALA A 144 -10.64 -10.40 -12.54
CA ALA A 144 -11.89 -10.13 -11.86
C ALA A 144 -11.67 -9.06 -10.79
N GLN A 145 -12.73 -8.31 -10.45
CA GLN A 145 -12.69 -7.27 -9.44
C GLN A 145 -14.04 -7.11 -8.78
N ALA A 146 -14.08 -6.87 -7.47
CA ALA A 146 -15.29 -6.48 -6.77
C ALA A 146 -14.96 -5.42 -5.72
N THR A 147 -15.91 -4.51 -5.50
CA THR A 147 -15.82 -3.48 -4.47
C THR A 147 -17.11 -3.42 -3.64
N PHE A 148 -17.01 -2.83 -2.46
CA PHE A 148 -18.13 -2.45 -1.62
C PHE A 148 -17.80 -1.17 -0.87
N GLU A 149 -18.68 -0.18 -0.96
CA GLU A 149 -18.54 1.11 -0.30
C GLU A 149 -19.42 1.12 0.96
N TYR A 150 -18.79 1.38 2.10
CA TYR A 150 -19.39 1.61 3.40
C TYR A 150 -19.09 3.02 3.92
N HIS A 151 -17.84 3.50 3.72
CA HIS A 151 -17.41 4.87 3.96
C HIS A 151 -16.79 5.53 2.70
N GLY A 152 -16.35 4.74 1.72
CA GLY A 152 -15.80 5.22 0.46
C GLY A 152 -14.39 5.80 0.58
N GLU A 153 -13.61 5.34 1.56
CA GLU A 153 -12.23 5.76 1.80
C GLU A 153 -11.19 4.86 1.13
N ASP A 154 -11.60 3.66 0.74
CA ASP A 154 -10.86 2.73 -0.13
C ASP A 154 -10.59 3.32 -1.53
N ALA A 155 -9.44 2.97 -2.11
CA ALA A 155 -9.15 3.22 -3.52
C ALA A 155 -8.41 2.06 -4.17
N GLY A 156 -8.71 1.79 -5.44
CA GLY A 156 -8.12 0.68 -6.17
C GLY A 156 -7.85 0.97 -7.64
N SER A 157 -6.88 0.25 -8.22
CA SER A 157 -6.66 0.21 -9.66
C SER A 157 -5.96 -1.09 -10.08
N SER A 158 -6.41 -1.69 -11.18
CA SER A 158 -5.87 -2.93 -11.74
C SER A 158 -5.56 -2.81 -13.22
N SER A 159 -4.70 -3.69 -13.71
CA SER A 159 -4.39 -3.89 -15.12
C SER A 159 -3.93 -5.32 -15.37
N SER A 160 -3.57 -5.66 -16.61
CA SER A 160 -3.00 -6.98 -16.96
C SER A 160 -1.60 -7.27 -16.35
N TYR A 161 -1.06 -6.34 -15.57
CA TYR A 161 0.28 -6.46 -14.98
C TYR A 161 0.45 -5.81 -13.60
N PHE A 162 -0.61 -5.26 -13.01
CA PHE A 162 -0.61 -4.86 -11.60
C PHE A 162 -2.00 -4.90 -10.95
N HIS A 163 -2.01 -5.04 -9.62
CA HIS A 163 -3.08 -4.56 -8.74
C HIS A 163 -2.50 -3.49 -7.80
N ILE A 164 -3.29 -2.47 -7.46
CA ILE A 164 -2.98 -1.43 -6.48
C ILE A 164 -4.23 -1.25 -5.61
N VAL A 165 -4.08 -1.39 -4.29
CA VAL A 165 -5.14 -1.11 -3.30
C VAL A 165 -4.58 -0.21 -2.22
N ALA A 166 -5.37 0.77 -1.77
CA ALA A 166 -5.04 1.66 -0.67
C ALA A 166 -6.32 1.91 0.14
N ASP A 167 -6.44 1.34 1.35
CA ASP A 167 -7.56 1.68 2.23
C ASP A 167 -7.33 3.05 2.86
N GLY A 168 -8.39 3.83 3.05
CA GLY A 168 -8.32 5.15 3.64
C GLY A 168 -8.61 5.16 5.13
N VAL A 169 -7.62 4.83 5.95
CA VAL A 169 -7.73 4.83 7.41
C VAL A 169 -8.33 6.15 7.95
N SER A 170 -9.59 6.07 8.37
CA SER A 170 -10.26 7.14 9.11
C SER A 170 -9.63 7.26 10.49
N SER A 171 -9.00 8.41 10.78
CA SER A 171 -8.70 8.76 12.16
C SER A 171 -10.03 8.80 12.92
N PRO A 172 -10.23 8.05 14.03
CA PRO A 172 -11.45 8.17 14.80
C PRO A 172 -11.59 9.64 15.23
N PHE A 173 -12.62 10.30 14.73
CA PHE A 173 -12.96 11.67 15.09
C PHE A 173 -13.48 11.66 16.53
N GLY A 174 -12.57 11.60 17.50
CA GLY A 174 -12.89 11.79 18.91
C GLY A 174 -13.69 13.07 19.03
N ARG A 175 -14.91 13.01 19.59
CA ARG A 175 -15.92 14.08 19.47
C ARG A 175 -15.43 15.46 19.93
N GLN A 176 -14.43 15.49 20.81
CA GLN A 176 -13.74 16.69 21.28
C GLN A 176 -12.78 17.33 20.26
N SER A 177 -12.24 16.57 19.30
CA SER A 177 -11.29 17.07 18.29
C SER A 177 -11.95 17.75 17.09
N LEU A 178 -13.26 17.55 16.86
CA LEU A 178 -14.04 18.33 15.89
C LEU A 178 -14.52 19.66 16.51
N ALA A 179 -14.77 19.69 17.83
CA ALA A 179 -15.21 20.88 18.55
C ALA A 179 -14.13 21.97 18.73
N ALA A 180 -12.92 21.77 18.19
CA ALA A 180 -11.77 22.65 18.34
C ALA A 180 -11.12 23.05 17.00
N VAL A 181 -11.78 22.78 15.87
CA VAL A 181 -11.26 23.05 14.52
C VAL A 181 -12.40 23.52 13.61
N ASP A 182 -12.42 24.82 13.27
CA ASP A 182 -13.42 25.45 12.36
C ASP A 182 -13.25 25.06 10.88
N GLU A 183 -12.52 23.98 10.58
CA GLU A 183 -12.26 23.52 9.21
C GLU A 183 -13.05 22.24 8.94
N THR A 184 -13.64 22.14 7.75
CA THR A 184 -14.43 20.98 7.35
C THR A 184 -13.56 19.71 7.36
N PRO A 185 -14.05 18.60 7.96
CA PRO A 185 -13.31 17.34 7.94
C PRO A 185 -13.16 16.87 6.49
N VAL A 186 -11.97 16.37 6.18
CA VAL A 186 -11.62 15.83 4.86
C VAL A 186 -11.41 14.33 5.03
N SER A 187 -12.04 13.54 4.16
CA SER A 187 -11.92 12.07 4.13
C SER A 187 -10.53 11.63 3.65
N SER A 188 -10.05 10.51 4.19
CA SER A 188 -8.83 9.83 3.77
C SER A 188 -8.90 9.36 2.31
N ALA A 189 -10.10 9.17 1.73
CA ALA A 189 -10.34 8.85 0.32
C ALA A 189 -9.51 9.69 -0.66
N ILE A 190 -9.34 11.00 -0.36
CA ILE A 190 -8.56 11.91 -1.22
C ILE A 190 -7.08 11.49 -1.28
N LEU A 191 -6.52 11.00 -0.17
CA LEU A 191 -5.15 10.52 -0.12
C LEU A 191 -5.04 9.11 -0.72
N SER A 192 -5.99 8.21 -0.43
CA SER A 192 -6.06 6.87 -1.03
C SER A 192 -6.07 6.94 -2.56
N ALA A 193 -7.02 7.68 -3.12
CA ALA A 193 -7.17 7.84 -4.57
C ALA A 193 -5.95 8.49 -5.23
N GLU A 194 -5.35 9.49 -4.61
CA GLU A 194 -4.18 10.18 -5.15
C GLU A 194 -2.89 9.34 -5.05
N VAL A 195 -2.73 8.52 -4.00
CA VAL A 195 -1.65 7.51 -3.90
C VAL A 195 -1.81 6.46 -5.00
N VAL A 196 -3.00 5.87 -5.16
CA VAL A 196 -3.28 4.90 -6.24
C VAL A 196 -3.01 5.51 -7.61
N ARG A 197 -3.48 6.74 -7.85
CA ARG A 197 -3.27 7.46 -9.13
C ARG A 197 -1.78 7.70 -9.41
N CYS A 198 -1.01 8.11 -8.42
CA CYS A 198 0.44 8.34 -8.59
C CYS A 198 1.21 7.04 -8.82
N VAL A 199 0.92 5.97 -8.07
CA VAL A 199 1.57 4.65 -8.24
C VAL A 199 1.25 4.07 -9.61
N ARG A 200 -0.01 4.15 -10.05
CA ARG A 200 -0.46 3.69 -11.38
C ARG A 200 0.33 4.36 -12.50
N VAL A 201 0.42 5.70 -12.48
CA VAL A 201 1.17 6.47 -13.49
C VAL A 201 2.66 6.11 -13.46
N ALA A 202 3.27 6.01 -12.27
CA ALA A 202 4.68 5.66 -12.13
C ALA A 202 5.00 4.26 -12.71
N LEU A 203 4.12 3.26 -12.52
CA LEU A 203 4.28 1.93 -13.10
C LEU A 203 4.04 1.92 -14.63
N GLU A 204 3.04 2.66 -15.12
CA GLU A 204 2.75 2.80 -16.55
C GLU A 204 3.89 3.48 -17.32
N GLU A 205 4.49 4.52 -16.76
CA GLU A 205 5.64 5.22 -17.34
C GLU A 205 6.91 4.38 -17.26
N LEU A 206 7.28 3.89 -16.08
CA LEU A 206 8.53 3.14 -15.86
C LEU A 206 8.61 1.84 -16.68
N THR A 207 7.48 1.22 -16.99
CA THR A 207 7.42 -0.05 -17.75
C THR A 207 7.10 0.13 -19.23
N SER A 208 6.96 1.38 -19.70
CA SER A 208 6.54 1.69 -21.08
C SER A 208 5.20 1.01 -21.44
N HIS A 209 4.29 0.97 -20.46
CA HIS A 209 3.04 0.20 -20.44
C HIS A 209 3.27 -1.31 -20.65
N ASN A 210 3.96 -1.95 -19.71
CA ASN A 210 4.25 -3.39 -19.69
C ASN A 210 5.05 -3.93 -20.89
N LYS A 211 5.95 -3.10 -21.46
CA LYS A 211 6.88 -3.47 -22.53
C LYS A 211 8.32 -3.64 -22.05
N GLU A 212 8.68 -2.94 -20.98
CA GLU A 212 10.02 -2.96 -20.39
C GLU A 212 10.02 -3.57 -18.97
N SER A 213 10.98 -4.46 -18.70
CA SER A 213 11.11 -5.14 -17.41
C SER A 213 11.83 -4.28 -16.38
N ILE A 214 11.20 -4.09 -15.22
CA ILE A 214 11.80 -3.45 -14.05
C ILE A 214 12.36 -4.48 -13.07
N ASP A 215 13.36 -4.10 -12.28
CA ASP A 215 13.81 -4.89 -11.13
C ASP A 215 13.10 -4.46 -9.84
N GLN A 216 13.37 -5.15 -8.72
CA GLN A 216 12.75 -4.87 -7.44
C GLN A 216 13.09 -3.47 -6.91
N LYS A 217 14.29 -2.95 -7.18
CA LYS A 217 14.76 -1.65 -6.68
C LYS A 217 14.13 -0.50 -7.47
N ALA A 218 13.96 -0.66 -8.78
CA ALA A 218 13.23 0.29 -9.62
C ALA A 218 11.74 0.34 -9.24
N PHE A 219 11.11 -0.83 -9.02
CA PHE A 219 9.75 -0.94 -8.51
C PHE A 219 9.55 -0.26 -7.14
N GLU A 220 10.44 -0.53 -6.19
CA GLU A 220 10.46 0.09 -4.86
C GLU A 220 10.63 1.61 -4.93
N GLY A 221 11.66 2.09 -5.65
CA GLY A 221 11.94 3.51 -5.79
C GLY A 221 10.79 4.30 -6.42
N ALA A 222 10.23 3.79 -7.53
CA ALA A 222 9.11 4.44 -8.20
C ALA A 222 7.83 4.46 -7.33
N THR A 223 7.56 3.39 -6.56
CA THR A 223 6.44 3.36 -5.62
C THR A 223 6.61 4.40 -4.50
N VAL A 224 7.82 4.51 -3.95
CA VAL A 224 8.16 5.48 -2.90
C VAL A 224 8.12 6.93 -3.41
N ASP A 225 8.57 7.19 -4.64
CA ASP A 225 8.52 8.53 -5.25
C ASP A 225 7.10 8.91 -5.71
N ALA A 226 6.27 7.94 -6.11
CA ALA A 226 4.84 8.13 -6.28
C ALA A 226 4.13 8.52 -4.97
N ILE A 227 4.43 7.85 -3.84
CA ILE A 227 3.93 8.22 -2.51
C ILE A 227 4.34 9.66 -2.14
N LYS A 228 5.59 10.06 -2.39
CA LYS A 228 6.05 11.44 -2.16
C LYS A 228 5.24 12.44 -3.00
N THR A 229 4.99 12.10 -4.27
CA THR A 229 4.23 12.93 -5.22
C THR A 229 2.78 13.11 -4.77
N ALA A 230 2.10 12.03 -4.38
CA ALA A 230 0.74 12.08 -3.83
C ALA A 230 0.65 12.97 -2.57
N ARG A 231 1.59 12.82 -1.63
CA ARG A 231 1.66 13.66 -0.42
C ARG A 231 1.88 15.15 -0.72
N ILE A 232 2.54 15.49 -1.84
CA ILE A 232 2.69 16.88 -2.30
C ILE A 232 1.37 17.38 -2.91
N ASN A 233 0.70 16.58 -3.73
CA ASN A 233 -0.56 16.94 -4.39
C ASN A 233 -1.75 17.03 -3.42
N CYS A 234 -1.66 16.39 -2.24
CA CYS A 234 -2.60 16.53 -1.14
C CYS A 234 -2.19 17.56 -0.07
N PHE A 235 -1.07 18.29 -0.22
CA PHE A 235 -0.47 19.09 0.86
C PHE A 235 -1.33 20.27 1.35
N GLN A 236 -2.32 20.72 0.58
CA GLN A 236 -3.36 21.64 1.03
C GLN A 236 -4.16 21.08 2.23
N HIS A 237 -4.37 19.76 2.29
CA HIS A 237 -5.11 19.08 3.36
C HIS A 237 -4.26 18.68 4.58
N ARG A 238 -3.00 19.13 4.68
CA ARG A 238 -2.04 18.73 5.75
C ARG A 238 -2.47 19.00 7.20
N LYS A 239 -3.50 19.83 7.41
CA LYS A 239 -4.12 20.06 8.72
C LYS A 239 -5.01 18.86 9.12
N SER A 240 -5.79 18.35 8.17
CA SER A 240 -6.59 17.12 8.27
C SER A 240 -5.71 15.91 8.58
N ARG A 241 -6.28 14.91 9.26
CA ARG A 241 -5.58 13.68 9.66
C ARG A 241 -5.66 12.57 8.60
N LEU A 242 -5.43 12.93 7.33
CA LEU A 242 -5.50 11.96 6.23
C LEU A 242 -4.42 10.88 6.38
N ALA A 243 -4.85 9.63 6.26
CA ALA A 243 -4.02 8.44 6.37
C ALA A 243 -4.53 7.35 5.41
N THR A 244 -3.64 6.56 4.82
CA THR A 244 -4.01 5.44 3.94
C THR A 244 -2.95 4.33 3.98
N THR A 245 -3.36 3.07 3.86
CA THR A 245 -2.44 1.94 3.63
C THR A 245 -2.09 1.83 2.14
N LEU A 246 -1.22 0.89 1.77
CA LEU A 246 -0.91 0.61 0.36
C LEU A 246 -0.42 -0.83 0.16
N ALA A 247 -1.14 -1.57 -0.67
CA ALA A 247 -0.69 -2.82 -1.28
C ALA A 247 -0.54 -2.65 -2.80
N VAL A 248 0.69 -2.77 -3.29
CA VAL A 248 0.99 -2.85 -4.73
C VAL A 248 1.44 -4.26 -5.06
N SER A 249 0.84 -4.86 -6.08
CA SER A 249 1.23 -6.17 -6.62
C SER A 249 1.52 -6.03 -8.11
N TYR A 250 2.76 -6.29 -8.51
CA TYR A 250 3.23 -6.11 -9.88
C TYR A 250 3.68 -7.45 -10.48
N PHE A 251 3.17 -7.76 -11.67
CA PHE A 251 3.33 -9.06 -12.33
C PHE A 251 4.40 -8.96 -13.42
N ASN A 252 5.66 -9.21 -13.06
CA ASN A 252 6.80 -9.15 -13.97
C ASN A 252 6.82 -10.37 -14.92
N ARG A 253 6.17 -10.20 -16.08
CA ARG A 253 6.06 -11.19 -17.17
C ARG A 253 7.39 -11.66 -17.77
N TRP A 254 8.43 -10.83 -17.76
CA TRP A 254 9.74 -11.17 -18.34
C TRP A 254 10.57 -12.10 -17.45
N THR A 255 10.35 -12.06 -16.12
CA THR A 255 11.10 -12.86 -15.14
C THR A 255 10.29 -13.98 -14.50
N GLY A 256 8.96 -13.93 -14.59
CA GLY A 256 8.05 -14.89 -13.93
C GLY A 256 7.84 -14.60 -12.45
N LYS A 257 7.89 -13.31 -12.07
CA LYS A 257 7.86 -12.89 -10.67
C LYS A 257 6.70 -11.96 -10.36
N LEU A 258 6.04 -12.23 -9.24
CA LEU A 258 5.32 -11.23 -8.49
C LEU A 258 6.36 -10.38 -7.72
N LEU A 259 6.21 -9.07 -7.78
CA LEU A 259 6.81 -8.12 -6.84
C LEU A 259 5.68 -7.50 -6.02
N THR A 260 5.80 -7.42 -4.70
CA THR A 260 4.82 -6.72 -3.86
C THR A 260 5.46 -5.65 -3.00
N PHE A 261 4.78 -4.51 -2.87
CA PHE A 261 5.05 -3.47 -1.88
C PHE A 261 3.87 -3.46 -0.89
N SER A 262 4.16 -3.58 0.40
CA SER A 262 3.14 -3.58 1.46
C SER A 262 3.49 -2.57 2.55
N LEU A 263 2.53 -1.69 2.84
CA LEU A 263 2.57 -0.65 3.86
C LEU A 263 1.19 -0.65 4.52
N GLY A 264 1.10 -1.05 5.78
CA GLY A 264 -0.18 -1.35 6.44
C GLY A 264 -0.65 -2.79 6.23
N ASP A 265 -1.94 -3.04 6.42
CA ASP A 265 -2.59 -4.37 6.52
C ASP A 265 -3.29 -4.83 5.24
N SER A 266 -3.55 -3.93 4.28
CA SER A 266 -3.89 -4.29 2.89
C SER A 266 -2.92 -5.37 2.36
N LYS A 267 -3.46 -6.45 1.79
CA LYS A 267 -2.74 -7.71 1.57
C LYS A 267 -2.75 -8.18 0.13
N CYS A 268 -1.79 -9.04 -0.20
CA CYS A 268 -1.75 -9.81 -1.42
C CYS A 268 -1.48 -11.28 -1.12
N LEU A 269 -2.24 -12.18 -1.76
CA LEU A 269 -2.13 -13.64 -1.65
C LEU A 269 -1.84 -14.25 -3.01
N VAL A 270 -1.17 -15.41 -3.05
CA VAL A 270 -1.25 -16.34 -4.19
C VAL A 270 -1.77 -17.68 -3.72
N VAL A 271 -2.88 -18.11 -4.33
CA VAL A 271 -3.45 -19.45 -4.18
C VAL A 271 -2.99 -20.31 -5.37
N ARG A 272 -2.44 -21.50 -5.06
CA ARG A 272 -1.99 -22.50 -6.02
C ARG A 272 -2.59 -23.84 -5.64
N ARG A 273 -3.37 -24.44 -6.53
CA ARG A 273 -4.01 -25.76 -6.33
C ARG A 273 -4.80 -25.85 -5.00
N GLY A 274 -5.60 -24.83 -4.70
CA GLY A 274 -6.42 -24.76 -3.48
C GLY A 274 -5.65 -24.47 -2.18
N THR A 275 -4.36 -24.11 -2.23
CA THR A 275 -3.57 -23.73 -1.05
C THR A 275 -2.98 -22.33 -1.20
N VAL A 276 -3.03 -21.51 -0.15
CA VAL A 276 -2.31 -20.21 -0.10
C VAL A 276 -0.80 -20.49 0.01
N VAL A 277 -0.07 -20.30 -1.09
CA VAL A 277 1.39 -20.50 -1.18
C VAL A 277 2.19 -19.22 -1.03
N TYR A 278 1.52 -18.06 -1.11
CA TYR A 278 2.11 -16.75 -0.83
C TYR A 278 1.10 -15.86 -0.11
N GLU A 279 1.61 -15.00 0.76
CA GLU A 279 0.87 -13.99 1.51
C GLU A 279 1.86 -12.88 1.88
N THR A 280 1.48 -11.61 1.71
CA THR A 280 2.32 -10.47 2.10
C THR A 280 2.35 -10.27 3.61
N LEU A 281 3.47 -9.73 4.09
CA LEU A 281 3.57 -9.19 5.44
C LEU A 281 2.76 -7.89 5.52
N ALA A 282 1.72 -7.89 6.36
CA ALA A 282 1.14 -6.64 6.86
C ALA A 282 2.20 -5.89 7.70
N VAL A 283 2.22 -4.56 7.65
CA VAL A 283 3.19 -3.76 8.40
C VAL A 283 2.45 -2.96 9.47
N LEU A 284 2.60 -3.41 10.72
CA LEU A 284 1.80 -2.97 11.86
C LEU A 284 2.67 -2.24 12.88
N ARG A 285 2.14 -1.22 13.53
CA ARG A 285 2.76 -0.61 14.72
C ARG A 285 2.28 -1.30 16.01
N GLU A 286 1.06 -1.83 15.97
CA GLU A 286 0.35 -2.61 17.00
C GLU A 286 -0.80 -3.37 16.30
N PHE A 287 -1.43 -4.37 16.93
CA PHE A 287 -2.70 -4.95 16.45
C PHE A 287 -3.71 -3.86 16.06
N ASN A 288 -4.32 -3.98 14.87
CA ASN A 288 -5.26 -3.01 14.30
C ASN A 288 -4.73 -1.55 14.30
N VAL A 289 -3.41 -1.36 14.19
CA VAL A 289 -2.76 -0.05 14.03
C VAL A 289 -1.69 -0.14 12.92
N PRO A 290 -2.07 -0.02 11.63
CA PRO A 290 -1.14 -0.09 10.52
C PRO A 290 -0.08 1.02 10.49
N THR A 291 0.99 0.78 9.74
CA THR A 291 1.74 1.89 9.11
C THR A 291 0.91 2.50 8.01
N VAL A 292 0.90 3.84 7.90
CA VAL A 292 0.07 4.58 6.94
C VAL A 292 0.86 5.68 6.24
N VAL A 293 0.62 5.84 4.94
CA VAL A 293 0.96 7.06 4.21
C VAL A 293 0.12 8.18 4.81
N ASN A 294 0.76 9.26 5.25
CA ASN A 294 0.07 10.42 5.82
C ASN A 294 0.81 11.72 5.46
N LEU A 295 0.13 12.86 5.65
CA LEU A 295 0.66 14.17 5.23
C LEU A 295 1.70 14.78 6.19
N LYS A 296 2.03 14.12 7.31
CA LYS A 296 2.90 14.64 8.37
C LYS A 296 4.26 13.93 8.39
N GLU A 297 4.26 12.62 8.61
CA GLU A 297 5.48 11.79 8.56
C GLU A 297 5.84 11.46 7.10
N GLN A 298 7.15 11.43 6.77
CA GLN A 298 7.62 10.87 5.50
C GLN A 298 7.79 9.36 5.66
N VAL A 299 7.35 8.59 4.65
CA VAL A 299 7.56 7.14 4.58
C VAL A 299 9.06 6.85 4.39
N VAL A 300 9.63 6.01 5.25
CA VAL A 300 11.03 5.54 5.15
C VAL A 300 11.08 4.01 5.10
N ALA A 301 12.23 3.43 4.74
CA ALA A 301 12.40 2.00 4.38
C ALA A 301 12.08 0.96 5.48
N LYS A 302 11.72 1.40 6.69
CA LYS A 302 11.23 0.54 7.79
C LYS A 302 9.70 0.49 7.87
N ASP A 303 9.00 1.41 7.21
CA ASP A 303 7.54 1.58 7.30
C ASP A 303 6.79 0.75 6.23
N TYR A 304 7.52 0.03 5.38
CA TYR A 304 6.98 -0.84 4.34
C TYR A 304 7.89 -2.06 4.16
N VAL A 305 7.39 -3.08 3.46
CA VAL A 305 8.18 -4.24 3.03
C VAL A 305 8.02 -4.45 1.52
N VAL A 306 9.14 -4.70 0.83
CA VAL A 306 9.14 -5.14 -0.57
C VAL A 306 9.55 -6.60 -0.65
N GLN A 307 8.74 -7.41 -1.33
CA GLN A 307 8.91 -8.86 -1.43
C GLN A 307 8.86 -9.31 -2.90
N SER A 308 9.39 -10.50 -3.19
CA SER A 308 9.30 -11.13 -4.52
C SER A 308 8.97 -12.61 -4.41
N PHE A 309 8.03 -13.07 -5.23
CA PHE A 309 7.59 -14.46 -5.31
C PHE A 309 7.62 -14.96 -6.76
N SER A 310 7.84 -16.26 -6.96
CA SER A 310 7.85 -16.87 -8.29
C SER A 310 6.49 -17.45 -8.63
N LEU A 311 5.85 -16.83 -9.62
CA LEU A 311 4.56 -17.25 -10.15
C LEU A 311 4.71 -18.55 -10.98
N GLN A 312 3.63 -19.31 -11.03
CA GLN A 312 3.47 -20.52 -11.83
C GLN A 312 2.13 -20.49 -12.57
N GLU A 313 2.01 -21.34 -13.58
CA GLU A 313 0.73 -21.58 -14.22
C GLU A 313 -0.27 -22.22 -13.24
N GLY A 314 -1.53 -21.77 -13.30
CA GLY A 314 -2.59 -22.13 -12.36
C GLY A 314 -2.61 -21.30 -11.08
N ASP A 315 -1.68 -20.35 -10.89
CA ASP A 315 -1.72 -19.41 -9.76
C ASP A 315 -2.89 -18.45 -9.90
N VAL A 316 -3.57 -18.17 -8.78
CA VAL A 316 -4.52 -17.06 -8.63
C VAL A 316 -3.94 -16.09 -7.62
N CYS A 317 -3.65 -14.87 -8.07
CA CYS A 317 -3.20 -13.77 -7.22
C CYS A 317 -4.39 -12.91 -6.81
N LEU A 318 -4.51 -12.61 -5.52
CA LEU A 318 -5.54 -11.75 -4.94
C LEU A 318 -4.86 -10.52 -4.32
N THR A 319 -5.46 -9.33 -4.39
CA THR A 319 -4.96 -8.13 -3.69
C THR A 319 -6.14 -7.30 -3.20
N PHE A 320 -6.13 -6.92 -1.92
CA PHE A 320 -7.31 -6.40 -1.24
C PHE A 320 -7.02 -5.57 0.02
N SER A 321 -8.01 -4.77 0.43
CA SER A 321 -8.06 -4.04 1.70
C SER A 321 -8.40 -4.95 2.88
N ASP A 322 -8.07 -4.51 4.10
CA ASP A 322 -8.24 -5.27 5.34
C ASP A 322 -9.69 -5.70 5.61
N GLY A 323 -10.69 -4.94 5.14
CA GLY A 323 -12.12 -5.28 5.17
C GLY A 323 -12.50 -6.66 4.60
N LEU A 324 -11.68 -7.25 3.72
CA LEU A 324 -11.80 -8.69 3.35
C LEU A 324 -11.10 -9.60 4.37
N GLY A 325 -9.85 -9.27 4.72
CA GLY A 325 -9.00 -10.10 5.59
C GLY A 325 -9.48 -10.22 7.04
N ASP A 326 -10.23 -9.24 7.52
CA ASP A 326 -10.85 -9.20 8.85
C ASP A 326 -12.18 -9.96 8.94
N ASN A 327 -12.83 -10.22 7.80
CA ASN A 327 -14.19 -10.76 7.73
C ASN A 327 -14.30 -12.15 7.09
N VAL A 328 -13.32 -12.60 6.30
CA VAL A 328 -13.32 -13.92 5.62
C VAL A 328 -12.05 -14.72 5.95
N TYR A 329 -12.18 -15.98 6.36
CA TYR A 329 -11.00 -16.80 6.72
C TYR A 329 -10.20 -17.26 5.50
N LYS A 330 -8.95 -17.62 5.76
CA LYS A 330 -8.01 -18.15 4.75
C LYS A 330 -8.56 -19.40 4.05
N ASP A 331 -9.24 -20.26 4.81
CA ASP A 331 -9.85 -21.48 4.30
C ASP A 331 -11.08 -21.18 3.43
N ASP A 332 -11.91 -20.20 3.81
CA ASP A 332 -13.06 -19.73 3.02
C ASP A 332 -12.62 -19.18 1.65
N ILE A 333 -11.52 -18.41 1.60
CA ILE A 333 -10.93 -17.93 0.34
C ILE A 333 -10.54 -19.10 -0.57
N THR A 334 -9.95 -20.16 0.00
CA THR A 334 -9.60 -21.36 -0.79
C THR A 334 -10.82 -22.20 -1.17
N ALA A 335 -11.87 -22.22 -0.35
CA ALA A 335 -13.11 -22.93 -0.64
C ALA A 335 -13.91 -22.26 -1.77
N ALA A 336 -14.04 -20.93 -1.75
CA ALA A 336 -14.66 -20.18 -2.84
C ALA A 336 -13.92 -20.38 -4.18
N LEU A 337 -12.58 -20.37 -4.16
CA LEU A 337 -11.75 -20.69 -5.33
C LEU A 337 -11.85 -22.16 -5.80
N ALA A 338 -12.13 -23.10 -4.90
CA ALA A 338 -12.34 -24.51 -5.25
C ALA A 338 -13.77 -24.79 -5.77
N ALA A 339 -14.74 -23.95 -5.39
CA ALA A 339 -16.14 -24.04 -5.82
C ALA A 339 -16.44 -23.23 -7.10
N GLU A 340 -15.43 -22.62 -7.73
CA GLU A 340 -15.59 -21.75 -8.90
C GLU A 340 -16.18 -22.50 -10.11
N ALA A 341 -17.46 -22.26 -10.38
CA ALA A 341 -18.19 -22.85 -11.52
C ALA A 341 -18.27 -21.93 -12.76
N THR A 342 -18.22 -20.60 -12.56
CA THR A 342 -18.55 -19.61 -13.60
C THR A 342 -17.46 -18.55 -13.83
N GLY A 343 -16.24 -18.77 -13.32
CA GLY A 343 -15.08 -17.87 -13.49
C GLY A 343 -14.82 -16.97 -12.28
N LEU A 344 -13.61 -16.41 -12.20
CA LEU A 344 -13.11 -15.62 -11.06
C LEU A 344 -14.06 -14.51 -10.56
N GLN A 345 -14.88 -13.91 -11.44
CA GLN A 345 -15.79 -12.84 -11.02
C GLN A 345 -16.82 -13.35 -10.01
N SER A 346 -17.33 -14.57 -10.17
CA SER A 346 -18.21 -15.19 -9.18
C SER A 346 -17.54 -15.36 -7.81
N VAL A 347 -16.22 -15.61 -7.79
CA VAL A 347 -15.42 -15.72 -6.57
C VAL A 347 -15.20 -14.34 -5.94
N CYS A 348 -14.89 -13.31 -6.73
CA CYS A 348 -14.85 -11.92 -6.24
C CYS A 348 -16.17 -11.50 -5.59
N ASP A 349 -17.29 -11.73 -6.28
CA ASP A 349 -18.63 -11.34 -5.83
C ASP A 349 -19.05 -12.14 -4.58
N GLN A 350 -18.72 -13.43 -4.52
CA GLN A 350 -18.92 -14.28 -3.34
C GLN A 350 -18.10 -13.77 -2.15
N LEU A 351 -16.80 -13.52 -2.30
CA LEU A 351 -15.92 -13.10 -1.19
C LEU A 351 -16.31 -11.71 -0.65
N VAL A 352 -16.64 -10.77 -1.54
CA VAL A 352 -17.18 -9.46 -1.15
C VAL A 352 -18.59 -9.59 -0.55
N GLY A 353 -19.39 -10.58 -0.96
CA GLY A 353 -20.64 -10.95 -0.30
C GLY A 353 -20.42 -11.46 1.14
N MET A 354 -19.50 -12.40 1.34
CA MET A 354 -19.16 -12.99 2.63
C MET A 354 -18.62 -11.96 3.63
N SER A 355 -17.87 -10.98 3.14
CA SER A 355 -17.28 -9.91 3.96
C SER A 355 -18.30 -8.92 4.54
N LYS A 356 -19.42 -8.67 3.85
CA LYS A 356 -20.39 -7.63 4.24
C LYS A 356 -21.08 -7.92 5.56
N VAL A 357 -21.21 -6.91 6.39
CA VAL A 357 -22.11 -6.91 7.56
C VAL A 357 -23.55 -7.08 7.09
N HIS A 358 -24.17 -8.20 7.43
CA HIS A 358 -25.59 -8.46 7.17
C HIS A 358 -26.40 -8.13 8.42
N ALA A 359 -27.44 -7.29 8.29
CA ALA A 359 -28.18 -6.75 9.43
C ALA A 359 -29.16 -7.75 10.09
N THR A 360 -29.34 -8.94 9.51
CA THR A 360 -30.46 -9.85 9.85
C THR A 360 -30.09 -11.33 9.97
N SER A 361 -28.92 -11.77 9.52
CA SER A 361 -28.49 -13.18 9.66
C SER A 361 -27.76 -13.41 10.99
N LYS A 362 -28.49 -13.93 11.98
CA LYS A 362 -27.90 -14.91 12.89
C LYS A 362 -27.64 -16.17 12.07
N GLU A 363 -26.45 -16.27 11.48
CA GLU A 363 -26.02 -17.49 10.79
C GLU A 363 -25.83 -18.60 11.84
N ASP A 364 -26.28 -19.83 11.56
CA ASP A 364 -26.26 -20.95 12.51
C ASP A 364 -24.81 -21.46 12.74
N GLY A 365 -24.09 -20.77 13.62
CA GLY A 365 -22.73 -21.08 14.05
C GLY A 365 -22.22 -20.08 15.09
N ASP A 366 -21.02 -20.30 15.63
CA ASP A 366 -20.46 -19.55 16.79
C ASP A 366 -20.20 -18.05 16.57
N GLY A 367 -20.51 -17.48 15.40
CA GLY A 367 -20.40 -16.05 15.10
C GLY A 367 -18.96 -15.50 15.04
N LEU A 368 -17.98 -16.35 14.74
CA LEU A 368 -16.55 -16.01 14.84
C LEU A 368 -15.98 -15.45 13.54
N TYR A 369 -15.30 -14.31 13.59
CA TYR A 369 -14.65 -13.68 12.43
C TYR A 369 -13.12 -13.59 12.55
N PRO A 370 -12.38 -13.44 11.43
CA PRO A 370 -10.91 -13.31 11.45
C PRO A 370 -10.39 -12.17 12.36
N PHE A 371 -11.03 -11.00 12.35
CA PHE A 371 -10.67 -9.88 13.22
C PHE A 371 -10.71 -10.27 14.70
N ALA A 372 -11.83 -10.85 15.15
CA ALA A 372 -11.99 -11.33 16.52
C ALA A 372 -10.93 -12.41 16.83
N THR A 373 -10.70 -13.34 15.91
CA THR A 373 -9.66 -14.39 16.04
C THR A 373 -8.24 -13.81 16.18
N ALA A 374 -7.92 -12.74 15.45
CA ALA A 374 -6.65 -12.05 15.59
C ALA A 374 -6.55 -11.25 16.90
N ALA A 375 -7.66 -10.66 17.36
CA ALA A 375 -7.74 -10.02 18.68
C ALA A 375 -7.56 -11.02 19.83
N VAL A 376 -8.08 -12.26 19.72
CA VAL A 376 -7.84 -13.35 20.68
C VAL A 376 -6.35 -13.66 20.83
N LEU A 377 -5.62 -13.74 19.71
CA LEU A 377 -4.17 -14.01 19.70
C LEU A 377 -3.38 -12.89 20.40
N GLU A 378 -3.61 -11.64 20.02
CA GLU A 378 -2.97 -10.47 20.64
C GLU A 378 -3.33 -10.34 22.13
N TYR A 379 -4.60 -10.56 22.48
CA TYR A 379 -5.09 -10.56 23.86
C TYR A 379 -4.38 -11.62 24.71
N ARG A 380 -4.21 -12.84 24.16
CA ARG A 380 -3.50 -13.93 24.84
C ARG A 380 -2.01 -13.61 25.01
N GLU A 381 -1.35 -13.07 24.00
CA GLU A 381 0.07 -12.70 24.04
C GLU A 381 0.32 -11.61 25.10
N ARG A 382 -0.46 -10.51 25.10
CA ARG A 382 -0.33 -9.45 26.12
C ARG A 382 -0.72 -9.90 27.52
N THR A 383 -1.71 -10.79 27.66
CA THR A 383 -2.04 -11.36 28.97
C THR A 383 -0.84 -12.10 29.55
N LEU A 384 -0.05 -12.79 28.73
CA LEU A 384 1.19 -13.43 29.16
C LEU A 384 2.29 -12.39 29.45
N GLU A 385 2.50 -11.38 28.58
CA GLU A 385 3.44 -10.27 28.86
C GLU A 385 3.16 -9.61 30.23
N GLU A 386 1.90 -9.26 30.51
CA GLU A 386 1.50 -8.61 31.76
C GLU A 386 1.57 -9.57 32.96
N THR A 387 1.26 -10.86 32.80
CA THR A 387 1.38 -11.87 33.88
C THR A 387 2.84 -12.14 34.25
N GLU A 388 3.76 -12.23 33.28
CA GLU A 388 5.19 -12.43 33.56
C GLU A 388 5.86 -11.22 34.22
N MET A 389 5.30 -10.02 34.03
CA MET A 389 5.74 -8.79 34.70
C MET A 389 5.03 -8.52 36.04
N ALA A 390 3.93 -9.20 36.36
CA ALA A 390 3.12 -8.96 37.54
C ALA A 390 3.64 -9.68 38.79
N THR A 391 3.80 -8.92 39.89
CA THR A 391 4.11 -9.45 41.23
C THR A 391 2.86 -9.53 42.12
N GLY A 392 1.71 -9.86 41.52
CA GLY A 392 0.43 -10.02 42.24
C GLY A 392 -0.64 -10.71 41.39
N PRO A 393 -1.71 -11.28 41.99
CA PRO A 393 -2.54 -12.29 41.30
C PRO A 393 -3.68 -11.76 40.42
N LEU A 394 -4.00 -10.46 40.48
CA LEU A 394 -5.15 -9.85 39.81
C LEU A 394 -4.82 -8.43 39.35
N ASP A 395 -5.45 -8.01 38.25
CA ASP A 395 -5.45 -6.63 37.79
C ASP A 395 -6.43 -5.74 38.59
N ALA A 396 -6.48 -4.44 38.29
CA ALA A 396 -7.37 -3.51 38.97
C ALA A 396 -8.86 -3.63 38.56
N SER A 397 -9.20 -4.37 37.49
CA SER A 397 -10.58 -4.68 37.09
C SER A 397 -11.13 -5.96 37.74
N GLY A 398 -10.27 -6.80 38.32
CA GLY A 398 -10.65 -8.06 38.97
C GLY A 398 -11.00 -9.17 37.96
N VAL A 399 -10.50 -9.07 36.73
CA VAL A 399 -10.75 -10.05 35.66
C VAL A 399 -9.58 -11.02 35.57
N ASP A 400 -9.87 -12.33 35.65
CA ASP A 400 -8.89 -13.36 35.28
C ASP A 400 -8.70 -13.38 33.76
N HIS A 401 -7.87 -12.45 33.27
CA HIS A 401 -7.50 -12.36 31.87
C HIS A 401 -6.84 -13.66 31.37
N LEU A 402 -6.15 -14.41 32.24
CA LEU A 402 -5.46 -15.65 31.87
C LEU A 402 -6.43 -16.81 31.60
N ALA A 403 -7.48 -16.95 32.40
CA ALA A 403 -8.56 -17.91 32.18
C ALA A 403 -9.40 -17.52 30.95
N VAL A 404 -9.84 -16.25 30.86
CA VAL A 404 -10.64 -15.75 29.74
C VAL A 404 -9.91 -15.92 28.40
N SER A 405 -8.59 -15.64 28.36
CA SER A 405 -7.81 -15.83 27.13
C SER A 405 -7.56 -17.31 26.77
N LEU A 406 -7.66 -18.25 27.72
CA LEU A 406 -7.68 -19.69 27.40
C LEU A 406 -9.02 -20.14 26.80
N GLU A 407 -10.14 -19.70 27.37
CA GLU A 407 -11.48 -20.00 26.86
C GLU A 407 -11.65 -19.53 25.41
N LEU A 408 -11.27 -18.27 25.14
CA LEU A 408 -11.33 -17.69 23.81
C LEU A 408 -10.39 -18.39 22.81
N MET A 409 -9.19 -18.80 23.23
CA MET A 409 -8.26 -19.57 22.39
C MET A 409 -8.80 -20.95 21.99
N GLU A 410 -9.54 -21.62 22.87
CA GLU A 410 -10.21 -22.89 22.54
C GLU A 410 -11.43 -22.67 21.64
N ARG A 411 -12.22 -21.60 21.85
CA ARG A 411 -13.37 -21.25 20.99
C ARG A 411 -12.96 -20.93 19.55
N HIS A 412 -11.83 -20.26 19.34
CA HIS A 412 -11.35 -19.90 17.99
C HIS A 412 -10.42 -20.95 17.35
N LYS A 413 -10.29 -22.13 17.96
CA LYS A 413 -9.34 -23.17 17.57
C LYS A 413 -9.57 -23.69 16.14
N GLY A 414 -8.47 -23.88 15.41
CA GLY A 414 -8.49 -24.39 14.05
C GLY A 414 -8.86 -23.37 12.96
N LYS A 415 -9.29 -22.14 13.32
CA LYS A 415 -9.55 -21.08 12.36
C LYS A 415 -8.24 -20.47 11.83
N GLN A 416 -8.11 -20.35 10.50
CA GLN A 416 -6.93 -19.77 9.86
C GLN A 416 -7.17 -18.33 9.40
N THR A 417 -6.49 -17.38 10.02
CA THR A 417 -6.49 -15.96 9.63
C THR A 417 -5.29 -15.63 8.73
N LEU A 418 -5.28 -14.42 8.16
CA LEU A 418 -4.17 -13.90 7.35
C LEU A 418 -3.09 -13.27 8.24
N ASN A 419 -2.54 -14.08 9.15
CA ASN A 419 -1.76 -13.60 10.29
C ASN A 419 -0.33 -13.13 9.98
N ARG A 420 0.16 -13.17 8.73
CA ARG A 420 1.55 -12.76 8.44
C ARG A 420 1.72 -11.25 8.54
N HIS A 421 2.51 -10.80 9.49
CA HIS A 421 2.78 -9.38 9.74
C HIS A 421 4.23 -9.13 10.19
N LEU A 422 4.64 -7.87 10.13
CA LEU A 422 5.87 -7.31 10.69
C LEU A 422 5.47 -6.24 11.72
N LEU A 423 5.81 -6.48 12.99
CA LEU A 423 5.47 -5.57 14.08
C LEU A 423 6.59 -4.55 14.34
N LEU A 424 6.29 -3.28 14.19
CA LEU A 424 7.17 -2.13 14.42
C LEU A 424 6.97 -1.48 15.81
N ARG A 425 6.44 -2.24 16.78
CA ARG A 425 6.19 -1.80 18.16
C ARG A 425 7.50 -1.32 18.79
N ARG A 426 7.44 -0.19 19.50
CA ARG A 426 8.53 0.28 20.37
C ARG A 426 8.23 -0.18 21.80
N PRO A 427 9.10 -0.95 22.48
CA PRO A 427 8.83 -1.43 23.84
C PRO A 427 8.51 -0.31 24.85
N SER A 428 9.08 0.88 24.66
CA SER A 428 8.83 2.06 25.51
C SER A 428 7.53 2.82 25.21
N ARG A 429 6.68 2.37 24.28
CA ARG A 429 5.34 2.93 24.08
C ARG A 429 4.31 2.08 24.83
N LYS A 430 3.48 2.75 25.63
CA LYS A 430 2.21 2.19 26.12
C LYS A 430 1.37 1.72 24.92
N HIS A 431 0.72 0.58 25.08
CA HIS A 431 -0.24 0.03 24.14
C HIS A 431 -1.34 1.03 23.76
N HIS A 432 -1.77 0.97 22.50
CA HIS A 432 -2.93 1.66 21.95
C HIS A 432 -4.24 1.08 22.50
N TYR A 433 -4.32 -0.25 22.64
CA TYR A 433 -5.46 -0.95 23.25
C TYR A 433 -5.11 -1.55 24.62
N SER A 434 -6.01 -1.40 25.59
CA SER A 434 -5.95 -2.13 26.87
C SER A 434 -6.42 -3.58 26.72
N LEU A 435 -6.06 -4.45 27.67
CA LEU A 435 -6.58 -5.83 27.74
C LEU A 435 -8.11 -5.89 27.69
N VAL A 436 -8.80 -4.96 28.35
CA VAL A 436 -10.28 -4.86 28.32
C VAL A 436 -10.81 -4.54 26.91
N GLN A 437 -10.14 -3.65 26.16
CA GLN A 437 -10.53 -3.35 24.77
C GLN A 437 -10.27 -4.54 23.84
N LEU A 438 -9.13 -5.23 24.00
CA LEU A 438 -8.82 -6.42 23.23
C LEU A 438 -9.77 -7.57 23.55
N LYS A 439 -10.16 -7.77 24.81
CA LYS A 439 -11.21 -8.72 25.21
C LYS A 439 -12.51 -8.45 24.46
N LEU A 440 -12.97 -7.20 24.41
CA LEU A 440 -14.18 -6.81 23.68
C LEU A 440 -14.09 -7.02 22.15
N MET A 441 -12.88 -6.89 21.57
CA MET A 441 -12.64 -7.21 20.16
C MET A 441 -12.59 -8.73 19.91
N ALA A 442 -11.99 -9.48 20.83
CA ALA A 442 -11.91 -10.94 20.81
C ALA A 442 -13.28 -11.62 21.00
N GLU A 443 -14.20 -10.99 21.75
CA GLU A 443 -15.58 -11.43 21.95
C GLU A 443 -16.55 -10.98 20.84
N MET A 444 -16.07 -10.30 19.79
CA MET A 444 -16.92 -9.69 18.76
C MET A 444 -17.61 -10.74 17.87
N GLN A 445 -18.95 -10.82 17.97
CA GLN A 445 -19.81 -11.74 17.21
C GLN A 445 -20.41 -11.10 15.95
N THR A 446 -19.77 -10.06 15.42
CA THR A 446 -20.20 -9.32 14.22
C THR A 446 -19.01 -9.09 13.31
N LYS A 447 -19.24 -9.10 11.99
CA LYS A 447 -18.28 -8.65 10.98
C LYS A 447 -17.88 -7.19 11.25
N LYS A 448 -16.61 -6.85 11.02
CA LYS A 448 -16.10 -5.47 11.07
C LYS A 448 -16.73 -4.69 9.91
N PRO A 449 -17.49 -3.61 10.16
CA PRO A 449 -18.05 -2.79 9.10
C PRO A 449 -16.92 -1.99 8.44
N ASP A 450 -16.71 -2.20 7.15
CA ASP A 450 -15.57 -1.63 6.42
C ASP A 450 -15.85 -1.47 4.93
N ASP A 451 -15.01 -0.68 4.27
CA ASP A 451 -14.92 -0.71 2.80
C ASP A 451 -14.22 -2.00 2.33
N ILE A 452 -14.46 -2.39 1.07
CA ILE A 452 -13.80 -3.56 0.48
C ILE A 452 -13.42 -3.27 -0.96
N THR A 453 -12.16 -3.52 -1.30
CA THR A 453 -11.62 -3.54 -2.66
C THR A 453 -10.91 -4.87 -2.85
N LEU A 454 -11.26 -5.61 -3.89
CA LEU A 454 -10.65 -6.90 -4.23
C LEU A 454 -10.35 -6.97 -5.74
N PHE A 455 -9.07 -7.22 -6.06
CA PHE A 455 -8.62 -7.55 -7.41
C PHE A 455 -8.09 -8.99 -7.46
N MET A 456 -8.47 -9.75 -8.49
CA MET A 456 -8.05 -11.13 -8.70
C MET A 456 -7.54 -11.33 -10.13
N THR A 457 -6.40 -12.02 -10.27
CA THR A 457 -5.79 -12.39 -11.55
C THR A 457 -5.35 -13.85 -11.53
N ARG A 458 -5.82 -14.65 -12.51
CA ARG A 458 -5.35 -16.03 -12.72
C ARG A 458 -4.36 -16.11 -13.88
N PHE A 459 -3.27 -16.81 -13.63
CA PHE A 459 -2.18 -17.06 -14.56
C PHE A 459 -2.36 -18.40 -15.28
N VAL A 460 -2.90 -18.35 -16.51
CA VAL A 460 -3.05 -19.52 -17.41
C VAL A 460 -2.31 -19.28 -18.71
N HIS A 461 -1.78 -20.34 -19.34
CA HIS A 461 -1.57 -20.32 -20.78
C HIS A 461 -2.91 -20.58 -21.49
N VAL A 462 -3.09 -19.86 -22.60
CA VAL A 462 -4.11 -20.05 -23.63
C VAL A 462 -3.37 -20.06 -24.97
#